data_AF-D8QSI7-F1
#
_entry.id   AF-D8QSI7-F1
#
_cell.length_a   1.000
_cell.length_b   1.000
_cell.length_c   1.000
_cell.angle_alpha   90.00
_cell.angle_beta   90.00
_cell.angle_gamma   90.00
#
_symmetry.space_group_name_H-M   'P 1'
#
loop_
_entity.id
_entity.type
_entity.pdbx_description
1 polymer ?
#
loop_
_entity_poly.entity_id
_entity_poly.type
_entity_poly.pdbx_seq_one_letter_code
_entity_poly.pdbx_strand_id
1 'polypeptide(L)'
;MAPAASGASSEAQAATSGLVGIGKSRAAIEIAISEAATAIEKATPEAAAAAATSSRSGLARKRIPCTSGSNWTEEQLQFFNIHVVREAGFEAFFKEKPREQFNQEVAEFLDLNLEVVRPKTKGVVSSQVKHVAKDLIAVTKSHRNDESAVDDMSKSLLQLFDYDSGERSVRTRCTLQLEMSNRKTEATPDVCVEDEDSSIRLLVGKVRNLKGHHPVPQLIADAIAAYQENVDLCERLVLPAYPGEKVIPGIVMLGTRPAFYLIHMTKALSDCVKQGEKPEFVTMVQEYVPPNLPVTISDAMLDKRFWAALPISKITQLRLKIVMATRLASRTMVRVVAGPFKLHASLSVTLCGFSVAICPRLDHATNSTVAAWDIIEQVEHFLNLKLGLLCDLGVRV
;
A
#
# COMPACT_ATOMS: atom_id res chain seq x y z
N MET A 1 -14.35 -60.53 60.98
CA MET A 1 -15.04 -59.64 61.95
C MET A 1 -15.13 -58.25 61.34
N ALA A 2 -16.34 -57.77 61.06
CA ALA A 2 -16.67 -56.34 61.03
C ALA A 2 -16.70 -55.80 62.50
N PRO A 3 -16.77 -54.49 62.82
CA PRO A 3 -17.68 -53.43 62.30
C PRO A 3 -16.92 -52.15 61.83
N ALA A 4 -17.43 -51.23 60.99
CA ALA A 4 -18.63 -50.37 60.94
C ALA A 4 -18.50 -48.99 61.63
N ALA A 5 -18.51 -47.92 60.82
CA ALA A 5 -19.04 -46.54 61.04
C ALA A 5 -18.69 -45.71 59.78
N SER A 6 -19.58 -45.41 58.82
CA SER A 6 -20.76 -44.53 58.79
C SER A 6 -20.45 -43.02 58.86
N GLY A 7 -20.49 -42.37 57.68
CA GLY A 7 -20.53 -40.92 57.49
C GLY A 7 -20.87 -40.57 56.04
N ALA A 8 -22.16 -40.37 55.76
CA ALA A 8 -22.70 -39.70 54.57
C ALA A 8 -22.33 -38.18 54.63
N SER A 9 -22.47 -37.29 53.64
CA SER A 9 -23.45 -37.14 52.56
C SER A 9 -23.06 -35.93 51.69
N SER A 10 -23.47 -35.98 50.42
CA SER A 10 -23.90 -34.87 49.52
C SER A 10 -22.91 -33.82 49.01
N GLU A 11 -22.42 -34.03 47.77
CA GLU A 11 -22.14 -32.94 46.80
C GLU A 11 -22.04 -33.50 45.37
N ALA A 12 -23.16 -34.00 44.84
CA ALA A 12 -23.25 -34.45 43.44
C ALA A 12 -24.70 -34.39 42.95
N GLN A 13 -25.26 -33.18 42.82
CA GLN A 13 -26.51 -32.92 42.09
C GLN A 13 -26.76 -31.41 41.95
N ALA A 14 -25.91 -30.73 41.17
CA ALA A 14 -26.16 -29.33 40.76
C ALA A 14 -25.43 -28.99 39.45
N ALA A 15 -25.59 -29.81 38.40
CA ALA A 15 -25.04 -29.49 37.08
C ALA A 15 -25.80 -30.19 35.93
N THR A 16 -27.14 -30.18 35.93
CA THR A 16 -27.90 -30.81 34.83
C THR A 16 -29.30 -30.21 34.59
N SER A 17 -29.50 -28.92 34.84
CA SER A 17 -30.79 -28.24 34.56
C SER A 17 -30.70 -27.03 33.60
N GLY A 18 -29.54 -26.73 33.00
CA GLY A 18 -29.34 -25.54 32.16
C GLY A 18 -29.57 -25.69 30.65
N LEU A 19 -29.75 -26.90 30.12
CA LEU A 19 -29.65 -27.16 28.66
C LEU A 19 -30.98 -27.27 27.90
N VAL A 20 -32.14 -27.12 28.56
CA VAL A 20 -33.46 -27.26 27.91
C VAL A 20 -34.00 -25.93 27.37
N GLY A 21 -33.37 -24.79 27.69
CA GLY A 21 -33.84 -23.45 27.28
C GLY A 21 -33.38 -22.98 25.89
N ILE A 22 -32.29 -23.52 25.35
CA ILE A 22 -31.62 -22.96 24.14
C ILE A 22 -32.28 -23.48 22.84
N GLY A 23 -32.89 -24.66 22.86
CA GLY A 23 -33.51 -25.26 21.67
C GLY A 23 -34.76 -24.53 21.16
N LYS A 24 -35.53 -23.88 22.04
CA LYS A 24 -36.77 -23.18 21.64
C LYS A 24 -36.51 -21.83 20.95
N SER A 25 -35.38 -21.18 21.24
CA SER A 25 -35.02 -19.90 20.63
C SER A 25 -34.54 -20.04 19.19
N ARG A 26 -33.88 -21.16 18.85
CA ARG A 26 -33.32 -21.36 17.50
C ARG A 26 -34.41 -21.65 16.46
N ALA A 27 -35.39 -22.49 16.81
CA ALA A 27 -36.52 -22.78 15.92
C ALA A 27 -37.39 -21.54 15.63
N ALA A 28 -37.57 -20.66 16.62
CA ALA A 28 -38.31 -19.40 16.42
C ALA A 28 -37.57 -18.41 15.49
N ILE A 29 -36.23 -18.40 15.53
CA ILE A 29 -35.41 -17.56 14.65
C ILE A 29 -35.39 -18.11 13.22
N GLU A 30 -35.30 -19.42 13.03
CA GLU A 30 -35.33 -20.04 11.69
C GLU A 30 -36.69 -19.84 10.99
N ILE A 31 -37.81 -19.85 11.74
CA ILE A 31 -39.14 -19.54 11.20
C ILE A 31 -39.24 -18.05 10.82
N ALA A 32 -38.77 -17.13 11.67
CA ALA A 32 -38.82 -15.70 11.39
C ALA A 32 -37.97 -15.30 10.17
N ILE A 33 -36.82 -15.96 9.96
CA ILE A 33 -35.98 -15.75 8.77
C ILE A 33 -36.66 -16.28 7.50
N SER A 34 -37.32 -17.44 7.58
CA SER A 34 -38.04 -18.01 6.43
C SER A 34 -39.25 -17.16 6.02
N GLU A 35 -39.98 -16.59 6.97
CA GLU A 35 -41.13 -15.71 6.69
C GLU A 35 -40.69 -14.34 6.15
N ALA A 36 -39.57 -13.79 6.62
CA ALA A 36 -39.00 -12.55 6.09
C ALA A 36 -38.51 -12.71 4.64
N ALA A 37 -37.92 -13.87 4.29
CA ALA A 37 -37.47 -14.17 2.93
C ALA A 37 -38.65 -14.26 1.94
N THR A 38 -39.77 -14.84 2.35
CA THR A 38 -40.98 -14.95 1.50
C THR A 38 -41.69 -13.60 1.33
N ALA A 39 -41.58 -12.68 2.29
CA ALA A 39 -42.15 -11.34 2.18
C ALA A 39 -41.39 -10.45 1.17
N ILE A 40 -40.06 -10.63 1.04
CA ILE A 40 -39.21 -9.86 0.11
C ILE A 40 -39.46 -10.31 -1.35
N GLU A 41 -39.67 -11.60 -1.58
CA GLU A 41 -39.91 -12.14 -2.92
C GLU A 41 -41.27 -11.72 -3.51
N LYS A 42 -42.26 -11.42 -2.65
CA LYS A 42 -43.62 -11.03 -3.07
C LYS A 42 -43.79 -9.54 -3.36
N ALA A 43 -42.81 -8.69 -3.00
CA ALA A 43 -42.92 -7.23 -3.12
C ALA A 43 -42.35 -6.65 -4.43
N THR A 44 -41.82 -7.48 -5.35
CA THR A 44 -40.96 -6.99 -6.45
C THR A 44 -41.24 -7.56 -7.85
N PRO A 45 -42.47 -7.49 -8.41
CA PRO A 45 -42.60 -7.54 -9.87
C PRO A 45 -43.27 -6.31 -10.52
N GLU A 46 -43.97 -5.46 -9.76
CA GLU A 46 -44.81 -4.42 -10.38
C GLU A 46 -44.08 -3.11 -10.66
N ALA A 47 -42.95 -2.84 -10.00
CA ALA A 47 -42.11 -1.66 -10.25
C ALA A 47 -41.15 -1.83 -11.44
N ALA A 48 -40.84 -3.07 -11.85
CA ALA A 48 -39.89 -3.32 -12.95
C ALA A 48 -40.53 -3.17 -14.35
N ALA A 49 -41.84 -3.37 -14.49
CA ALA A 49 -42.52 -3.28 -15.78
C ALA A 49 -42.79 -1.83 -16.24
N ALA A 50 -42.90 -0.88 -15.31
CA ALA A 50 -43.19 0.53 -15.63
C ALA A 50 -41.94 1.34 -16.06
N ALA A 51 -40.73 0.85 -15.81
CA ALA A 51 -39.49 1.52 -16.20
C ALA A 51 -39.08 1.30 -17.66
N ALA A 52 -39.73 0.37 -18.39
CA ALA A 52 -39.29 -0.04 -19.72
C ALA A 52 -39.81 0.82 -20.89
N THR A 53 -40.69 1.81 -20.66
CA THR A 53 -41.40 2.50 -21.76
C THR A 53 -41.16 4.01 -21.89
N SER A 54 -40.29 4.63 -21.08
CA SER A 54 -40.07 6.07 -21.16
C SER A 54 -38.66 6.43 -21.61
N SER A 55 -38.60 7.22 -22.69
CA SER A 55 -37.46 8.02 -23.15
C SER A 55 -36.45 7.37 -24.10
N ARG A 56 -36.89 7.23 -25.36
CA ARG A 56 -36.06 7.14 -26.57
C ARG A 56 -35.55 8.52 -27.04
N SER A 57 -35.17 9.43 -26.13
CA SER A 57 -34.43 10.62 -26.55
C SER A 57 -32.98 10.19 -26.86
N GLY A 58 -32.64 10.10 -28.14
CA GLY A 58 -31.38 9.57 -28.68
C GLY A 58 -30.13 10.41 -28.39
N LEU A 59 -29.93 10.85 -27.15
CA LEU A 59 -28.62 11.28 -26.69
C LEU A 59 -27.74 10.04 -26.59
N ALA A 60 -26.74 9.94 -27.46
CA ALA A 60 -25.76 8.87 -27.44
C ALA A 60 -25.20 8.72 -26.02
N ARG A 61 -25.57 7.63 -25.33
CA ARG A 61 -25.03 7.33 -24.00
C ARG A 61 -23.51 7.29 -24.14
N LYS A 62 -22.81 8.18 -23.42
CA LYS A 62 -21.35 8.20 -23.38
C LYS A 62 -20.89 6.81 -22.92
N ARG A 63 -20.24 6.06 -23.81
CA ARG A 63 -19.66 4.75 -23.49
C ARG A 63 -18.25 4.96 -22.96
N ILE A 64 -17.90 4.26 -21.89
CA ILE A 64 -16.52 4.23 -21.40
C ILE A 64 -15.70 3.19 -22.19
N PRO A 65 -14.50 3.53 -22.69
CA PRO A 65 -13.64 2.55 -23.35
C PRO A 65 -13.23 1.46 -22.36
N CYS A 66 -13.09 0.22 -22.86
CA CYS A 66 -12.52 -0.87 -22.06
C CYS A 66 -11.02 -0.62 -21.88
N THR A 67 -10.55 -0.60 -20.64
CA THR A 67 -9.16 -0.33 -20.26
C THR A 67 -8.73 -1.28 -19.16
N SER A 68 -7.49 -1.78 -19.22
CA SER A 68 -6.88 -2.55 -18.12
C SER A 68 -6.97 -1.78 -16.80
N GLY A 69 -7.16 -2.48 -15.68
CA GLY A 69 -7.21 -1.89 -14.34
C GLY A 69 -5.98 -1.04 -14.02
N SER A 70 -4.81 -1.47 -14.50
CA SER A 70 -3.55 -0.72 -14.38
C SER A 70 -3.57 0.65 -15.10
N ASN A 71 -4.49 0.85 -16.04
CA ASN A 71 -4.67 2.11 -16.78
C ASN A 71 -5.87 2.92 -16.30
N TRP A 72 -6.53 2.51 -15.21
CA TRP A 72 -7.61 3.32 -14.63
C TRP A 72 -7.08 4.64 -14.09
N THR A 73 -7.90 5.67 -14.28
CA THR A 73 -7.67 7.06 -13.89
C THR A 73 -8.91 7.58 -13.16
N GLU A 74 -8.85 8.85 -12.73
CA GLU A 74 -10.00 9.52 -12.12
C GLU A 74 -11.23 9.55 -13.04
N GLU A 75 -11.04 9.50 -14.36
CA GLU A 75 -12.16 9.46 -15.32
C GLU A 75 -13.03 8.21 -15.14
N GLN A 76 -12.42 7.05 -14.85
CA GLN A 76 -13.13 5.81 -14.56
C GLN A 76 -13.92 5.94 -13.26
N LEU A 77 -13.31 6.50 -12.20
CA LEU A 77 -13.99 6.70 -10.92
C LEU A 77 -15.20 7.63 -11.06
N GLN A 78 -15.03 8.76 -11.78
CA GLN A 78 -16.11 9.70 -12.04
C GLN A 78 -17.22 9.06 -12.87
N PHE A 79 -16.89 8.27 -13.89
CA PHE A 79 -17.88 7.59 -14.72
C PHE A 79 -18.70 6.58 -13.90
N PHE A 80 -18.04 5.78 -13.07
CA PHE A 80 -18.69 4.78 -12.20
C PHE A 80 -19.21 5.35 -10.88
N ASN A 81 -19.24 6.68 -10.73
CA ASN A 81 -19.76 7.38 -9.54
C ASN A 81 -19.15 6.87 -8.22
N ILE A 82 -17.83 6.65 -8.24
CA ILE A 82 -17.06 6.19 -7.09
C ILE A 82 -16.39 7.40 -6.45
N HIS A 83 -16.57 7.58 -5.15
CA HIS A 83 -16.03 8.72 -4.40
C HIS A 83 -15.17 8.22 -3.24
N VAL A 84 -14.00 8.84 -3.09
CA VAL A 84 -13.08 8.54 -1.99
C VAL A 84 -13.30 9.55 -0.87
N VAL A 85 -13.64 9.07 0.33
CA VAL A 85 -13.83 9.89 1.51
C VAL A 85 -12.77 9.58 2.53
N ARG A 86 -12.06 10.63 2.95
CA ARG A 86 -11.01 10.53 3.95
C ARG A 86 -11.58 10.57 5.35
N GLU A 87 -11.27 9.54 6.12
CA GLU A 87 -11.60 9.43 7.54
C GLU A 87 -10.60 10.21 8.39
N ALA A 88 -11.09 10.85 9.45
CA ALA A 88 -10.30 11.74 10.28
C ALA A 88 -9.34 11.01 11.24
N GLY A 89 -9.61 9.74 11.56
CA GLY A 89 -8.85 9.01 12.58
C GLY A 89 -9.00 7.50 12.48
N PHE A 90 -8.09 6.80 13.17
CA PHE A 90 -8.00 5.35 13.17
C PHE A 90 -9.33 4.68 13.58
N GLU A 91 -9.91 5.09 14.71
CA GLU A 91 -11.15 4.48 15.22
C GLU A 91 -12.34 4.69 14.28
N ALA A 92 -12.40 5.83 13.58
CA ALA A 92 -13.45 6.11 12.61
C ALA A 92 -13.36 5.18 11.39
N PHE A 93 -12.14 4.84 10.96
CA PHE A 93 -11.89 3.97 9.81
C PHE A 93 -11.99 2.48 10.18
N PHE A 94 -11.22 2.01 11.17
CA PHE A 94 -11.14 0.59 11.51
C PHE A 94 -12.30 0.11 12.40
N LYS A 95 -13.09 1.02 12.98
CA LYS A 95 -14.15 0.72 13.95
C LYS A 95 -13.64 0.00 15.21
N GLU A 96 -12.35 0.09 15.46
CA GLU A 96 -11.66 -0.47 16.62
C GLU A 96 -10.59 0.50 17.13
N LYS A 97 -10.17 0.30 18.37
CA LYS A 97 -9.03 1.04 18.93
C LYS A 97 -7.72 0.42 18.44
N PRO A 98 -6.65 1.22 18.28
CA PRO A 98 -5.33 0.67 17.99
C PRO A 98 -4.97 -0.38 19.04
N ARG A 99 -4.45 -1.53 18.59
CA ARG A 99 -3.96 -2.55 19.51
C ARG A 99 -2.71 -2.03 20.21
N GLU A 100 -2.65 -2.26 21.52
CA GLU A 100 -1.49 -1.93 22.35
C GLU A 100 -0.51 -3.10 22.46
N GLN A 101 -0.94 -4.30 22.09
CA GLN A 101 -0.15 -5.53 22.19
C GLN A 101 -0.01 -6.16 20.80
N PHE A 102 1.24 -6.48 20.46
CA PHE A 102 1.60 -7.14 19.23
C PHE A 102 2.38 -8.43 19.54
N ASN A 103 2.53 -9.30 18.53
CA ASN A 103 3.43 -10.44 18.66
C ASN A 103 4.88 -9.96 18.94
N GLN A 104 5.74 -10.84 19.43
CA GLN A 104 7.09 -10.47 19.84
C GLN A 104 7.91 -9.86 18.69
N GLU A 105 7.72 -10.34 17.46
CA GLU A 105 8.48 -9.87 16.31
C GLU A 105 8.06 -8.48 15.84
N VAL A 106 6.75 -8.20 15.85
CA VAL A 106 6.22 -6.87 15.56
C VAL A 106 6.64 -5.90 16.66
N ALA A 107 6.60 -6.29 17.93
CA ALA A 107 7.12 -5.45 19.02
C ALA A 107 8.62 -5.16 18.81
N GLU A 108 9.43 -6.19 18.51
CA GLU A 108 10.85 -6.03 18.20
C GLU A 108 11.07 -5.09 17.00
N PHE A 109 10.24 -5.18 15.95
CA PHE A 109 10.30 -4.30 14.79
C PHE A 109 9.95 -2.84 15.13
N LEU A 110 8.91 -2.63 15.93
CA LEU A 110 8.46 -1.29 16.34
C LEU A 110 9.49 -0.59 17.26
N ASP A 111 10.24 -1.37 18.04
CA ASP A 111 11.33 -0.87 18.88
C ASP A 111 12.63 -0.56 18.10
N LEU A 112 12.68 -0.87 16.80
CA LEU A 112 13.86 -0.57 15.98
C LEU A 112 14.05 0.93 15.80
N ASN A 113 15.19 1.43 16.26
CA ASN A 113 15.66 2.75 15.89
C ASN A 113 16.23 2.74 14.47
N LEU A 114 15.38 3.08 13.49
CA LEU A 114 15.72 3.13 12.07
C LEU A 114 16.76 4.22 11.72
N GLU A 115 16.93 5.26 12.54
CA GLU A 115 17.91 6.33 12.31
C GLU A 115 19.35 5.83 12.45
N VAL A 116 19.55 4.80 13.28
CA VAL A 116 20.87 4.23 13.60
C VAL A 116 21.26 3.10 12.63
N VAL A 117 20.39 2.72 11.68
CA VAL A 117 20.58 1.51 10.85
C VAL A 117 21.52 1.76 9.66
N ARG A 118 22.81 1.90 9.99
CA ARG A 118 23.86 1.15 9.28
C ARG A 118 23.95 -0.19 10.01
N PRO A 119 23.57 -1.33 9.41
CA PRO A 119 23.22 -2.53 10.15
C PRO A 119 24.46 -3.17 10.78
N LYS A 120 24.74 -2.78 12.02
CA LYS A 120 25.08 -3.75 13.04
C LYS A 120 23.74 -4.13 13.68
N THR A 121 23.00 -5.06 13.08
CA THR A 121 21.82 -5.72 13.67
C THR A 121 22.23 -6.59 14.88
N LYS A 122 23.15 -6.08 15.70
CA LYS A 122 23.61 -6.71 16.93
C LYS A 122 22.48 -6.54 17.95
N GLY A 123 21.75 -7.63 18.20
CA GLY A 123 20.66 -7.65 19.17
C GLY A 123 19.31 -8.04 18.59
N VAL A 124 19.10 -7.89 17.27
CA VAL A 124 17.85 -8.37 16.65
C VAL A 124 17.89 -9.89 16.61
N VAL A 125 16.92 -10.53 17.23
CA VAL A 125 16.82 -11.99 17.31
C VAL A 125 16.12 -12.52 16.07
N SER A 126 14.94 -11.97 15.73
CA SER A 126 14.14 -12.50 14.62
C SER A 126 14.82 -12.29 13.26
N SER A 127 14.85 -13.35 12.46
CA SER A 127 15.29 -13.29 11.06
C SER A 127 14.32 -12.48 10.22
N GLN A 128 13.02 -12.54 10.50
CA GLN A 128 11.96 -11.85 9.77
C GLN A 128 12.06 -10.33 9.96
N VAL A 129 12.24 -9.87 11.19
CA VAL A 129 12.48 -8.45 11.51
C VAL A 129 13.71 -7.91 10.77
N LYS A 130 14.78 -8.70 10.65
CA LYS A 130 15.97 -8.33 9.87
C LYS A 130 15.69 -8.18 8.38
N HIS A 131 14.79 -9.00 7.81
CA HIS A 131 14.42 -8.89 6.39
C HIS A 131 13.59 -7.62 6.15
N VAL A 132 12.54 -7.40 6.94
CA VAL A 132 11.71 -6.18 6.84
C VAL A 132 12.56 -4.92 6.98
N ALA A 133 13.50 -4.89 7.94
CA ALA A 133 14.40 -3.75 8.10
C ALA A 133 15.31 -3.52 6.88
N LYS A 134 15.80 -4.59 6.24
CA LYS A 134 16.59 -4.48 5.00
C LYS A 134 15.76 -3.95 3.85
N ASP A 135 14.53 -4.43 3.69
CA ASP A 135 13.63 -4.01 2.62
C ASP A 135 13.25 -2.53 2.79
N LEU A 136 12.96 -2.10 4.02
CA LEU A 136 12.72 -0.70 4.35
C LEU A 136 13.93 0.20 4.03
N ILE A 137 15.13 -0.27 4.34
CA ILE A 137 16.38 0.42 3.96
C ILE A 137 16.55 0.47 2.44
N ALA A 138 16.22 -0.61 1.73
CA ALA A 138 16.31 -0.66 0.28
C ALA A 138 15.37 0.39 -0.35
N VAL A 139 14.13 0.49 0.14
CA VAL A 139 13.16 1.50 -0.32
C VAL A 139 13.70 2.92 -0.08
N THR A 140 14.26 3.20 1.09
CA THR A 140 14.74 4.55 1.46
C THR A 140 16.08 4.95 0.85
N LYS A 141 16.96 3.99 0.53
CA LYS A 141 18.31 4.25 -0.04
C LYS A 141 18.39 4.05 -1.55
N SER A 142 17.37 3.50 -2.18
CA SER A 142 17.40 3.29 -3.62
C SER A 142 17.35 4.65 -4.34
N HIS A 143 18.51 5.12 -4.78
CA HIS A 143 18.66 6.20 -5.77
C HIS A 143 17.97 5.89 -7.10
N ARG A 144 17.42 4.68 -7.25
CA ARG A 144 16.82 4.16 -8.47
C ARG A 144 15.30 4.21 -8.49
N ASN A 145 14.63 4.74 -7.44
CA ASN A 145 13.17 4.65 -7.31
C ASN A 145 12.70 3.23 -7.64
N ASP A 146 13.36 2.23 -7.04
CA ASP A 146 13.15 0.84 -7.45
C ASP A 146 11.77 0.40 -6.97
N GLU A 147 10.80 0.46 -7.88
CA GLU A 147 9.42 0.09 -7.62
C GLU A 147 9.32 -1.35 -7.10
N SER A 148 10.30 -2.22 -7.34
CA SER A 148 10.34 -3.58 -6.81
C SER A 148 10.66 -3.63 -5.31
N ALA A 149 11.44 -2.67 -4.79
CA ALA A 149 11.76 -2.62 -3.36
C ALA A 149 10.52 -2.35 -2.51
N VAL A 150 9.55 -1.58 -3.04
CA VAL A 150 8.27 -1.34 -2.37
C VAL A 150 7.43 -2.61 -2.33
N ASP A 151 7.43 -3.41 -3.40
CA ASP A 151 6.71 -4.69 -3.44
C ASP A 151 7.28 -5.67 -2.41
N ASP A 152 8.61 -5.81 -2.36
CA ASP A 152 9.31 -6.68 -1.43
C ASP A 152 9.05 -6.26 0.03
N MET A 153 9.17 -4.96 0.32
CA MET A 153 8.88 -4.42 1.65
C MET A 153 7.42 -4.62 2.05
N SER A 154 6.47 -4.41 1.14
CA SER A 154 5.04 -4.62 1.39
C SER A 154 4.73 -6.08 1.71
N LYS A 155 5.32 -7.00 0.92
CA LYS A 155 5.21 -8.44 1.17
C LYS A 155 5.77 -8.79 2.54
N SER A 156 7.02 -8.42 2.83
CA SER A 156 7.68 -8.73 4.09
C SER A 156 6.92 -8.15 5.30
N LEU A 157 6.33 -6.96 5.18
CA LEU A 157 5.47 -6.38 6.22
C LEU A 157 4.21 -7.23 6.45
N LEU A 158 3.49 -7.60 5.39
CA LEU A 158 2.29 -8.44 5.53
C LEU A 158 2.63 -9.78 6.21
N GLN A 159 3.76 -10.39 5.86
CA GLN A 159 4.21 -11.62 6.50
C GLN A 159 4.57 -11.39 7.99
N LEU A 160 5.23 -10.28 8.33
CA LEU A 160 5.53 -9.94 9.73
C LEU A 160 4.26 -9.75 10.59
N PHE A 161 3.18 -9.27 9.98
CA PHE A 161 1.86 -9.16 10.60
C PHE A 161 1.00 -10.42 10.48
N ASP A 162 1.61 -11.58 10.17
CA ASP A 162 0.98 -12.89 10.09
C ASP A 162 -0.16 -12.99 9.03
N TYR A 163 -0.13 -12.19 7.95
CA TYR A 163 -1.11 -12.28 6.87
C TYR A 163 -0.91 -13.50 5.95
N ASP A 164 0.23 -14.18 6.02
CA ASP A 164 0.51 -15.46 5.37
C ASP A 164 0.43 -16.66 6.33
N SER A 165 -0.24 -16.48 7.48
CA SER A 165 -0.46 -17.56 8.44
C SER A 165 -1.73 -18.38 8.13
N GLY A 166 -1.69 -19.67 8.49
CA GLY A 166 -2.83 -20.59 8.36
C GLY A 166 -3.14 -20.92 6.89
N GLU A 167 -4.38 -20.64 6.50
CA GLU A 167 -4.92 -20.89 5.15
C GLU A 167 -4.62 -19.73 4.18
N ARG A 168 -3.92 -18.68 4.62
CA ARG A 168 -3.67 -17.49 3.79
C ARG A 168 -2.27 -17.49 3.20
N SER A 169 -2.14 -16.87 2.04
CA SER A 169 -0.84 -16.64 1.41
C SER A 169 -0.72 -15.22 0.87
N VAL A 170 0.47 -14.62 1.04
CA VAL A 170 0.81 -13.32 0.46
C VAL A 170 1.50 -13.55 -0.89
N ARG A 171 0.91 -13.03 -1.96
CA ARG A 171 1.41 -13.19 -3.33
C ARG A 171 1.72 -11.84 -3.96
N THR A 172 2.66 -11.85 -4.90
CA THR A 172 3.08 -10.66 -5.66
C THR A 172 2.73 -10.83 -7.13
N ARG A 173 2.40 -9.73 -7.82
CA ARG A 173 2.11 -9.73 -9.27
C ARG A 173 1.01 -10.72 -9.68
N CYS A 174 -0.06 -10.81 -8.87
CA CYS A 174 -1.21 -11.63 -9.24
C CYS A 174 -1.96 -10.95 -10.38
N THR A 175 -2.26 -11.68 -11.46
CA THR A 175 -3.08 -11.17 -12.57
C THR A 175 -4.52 -11.60 -12.35
N LEU A 176 -5.42 -10.64 -12.20
CA LEU A 176 -6.85 -10.84 -12.02
C LEU A 176 -7.57 -10.53 -13.34
N GLN A 177 -8.55 -11.36 -13.74
CA GLN A 177 -9.42 -10.99 -14.85
C GLN A 177 -10.35 -9.86 -14.44
N LEU A 178 -10.39 -8.82 -15.25
CA LEU A 178 -11.34 -7.72 -15.12
C LEU A 178 -12.27 -7.74 -16.32
N GLU A 179 -13.56 -7.93 -16.09
CA GLU A 179 -14.59 -7.75 -17.10
C GLU A 179 -15.07 -6.29 -17.08
N MET A 180 -14.88 -5.59 -18.20
CA MET A 180 -15.24 -4.18 -18.37
C MET A 180 -15.82 -3.91 -19.76
N SER A 181 -16.96 -3.22 -19.83
CA SER A 181 -17.61 -2.86 -21.10
C SER A 181 -17.79 -4.06 -22.07
N ASN A 182 -18.23 -5.19 -21.51
CA ASN A 182 -18.46 -6.50 -22.13
C ASN A 182 -17.21 -7.12 -22.77
N ARG A 183 -16.02 -6.77 -22.28
CA ARG A 183 -14.74 -7.32 -22.71
C ARG A 183 -13.91 -7.73 -21.51
N LYS A 184 -13.09 -8.77 -21.70
CA LYS A 184 -12.09 -9.17 -20.71
C LYS A 184 -10.84 -8.32 -20.86
N THR A 185 -10.34 -7.83 -19.75
CA THR A 185 -9.05 -7.17 -19.59
C THR A 185 -8.41 -7.66 -18.29
N GLU A 186 -7.36 -7.00 -17.85
CA GLU A 186 -6.55 -7.46 -16.72
C GLU A 186 -6.36 -6.34 -15.70
N ALA A 187 -6.34 -6.76 -14.44
CA ALA A 187 -5.91 -6.01 -13.29
C ALA A 187 -4.71 -6.74 -12.66
N THR A 188 -3.75 -6.00 -12.12
CA THR A 188 -2.50 -6.61 -11.62
C THR A 188 -2.04 -5.86 -10.38
N PRO A 189 -2.64 -6.20 -9.21
CA PRO A 189 -2.16 -5.68 -7.93
C PRO A 189 -0.68 -6.05 -7.73
N ASP A 190 0.05 -5.18 -7.07
CA ASP A 190 1.47 -5.39 -6.82
C ASP A 190 1.68 -6.50 -5.78
N VAL A 191 0.88 -6.49 -4.71
CA VAL A 191 0.78 -7.58 -3.70
C VAL A 191 -0.69 -7.87 -3.38
N CYS A 192 -1.05 -9.12 -3.10
CA CYS A 192 -2.36 -9.52 -2.62
C CYS A 192 -2.26 -10.57 -1.50
N VAL A 193 -3.34 -10.70 -0.73
CA VAL A 193 -3.54 -11.82 0.21
C VAL A 193 -4.67 -12.69 -0.31
N GLU A 194 -4.38 -13.97 -0.49
CA GLU A 194 -5.32 -15.01 -0.92
C GLU A 194 -5.61 -15.97 0.23
N ASP A 195 -6.83 -16.49 0.30
CA ASP A 195 -7.19 -17.64 1.16
C ASP A 195 -6.82 -18.97 0.48
N GLU A 196 -7.05 -20.11 1.16
CA GLU A 196 -6.72 -21.45 0.64
C GLU A 196 -7.50 -21.78 -0.64
N ASP A 197 -8.72 -21.26 -0.76
CA ASP A 197 -9.56 -21.37 -1.96
C ASP A 197 -9.10 -20.45 -3.11
N SER A 198 -8.03 -19.67 -2.92
CA SER A 198 -7.55 -18.62 -3.82
C SER A 198 -8.45 -17.38 -3.87
N SER A 199 -9.39 -17.21 -2.92
CA SER A 199 -10.19 -15.98 -2.84
C SER A 199 -9.34 -14.80 -2.37
N ILE A 200 -9.42 -13.67 -3.07
CA ILE A 200 -8.65 -12.46 -2.77
C ILE A 200 -9.29 -11.73 -1.59
N ARG A 201 -8.51 -11.46 -0.55
CA ARG A 201 -8.95 -10.83 0.71
C ARG A 201 -8.39 -9.43 0.93
N LEU A 202 -7.19 -9.14 0.47
CA LEU A 202 -6.53 -7.84 0.62
C LEU A 202 -5.69 -7.53 -0.61
N LEU A 203 -5.66 -6.26 -0.99
CA LEU A 203 -4.88 -5.77 -2.12
C LEU A 203 -3.89 -4.71 -1.67
N VAL A 204 -2.69 -4.73 -2.24
CA VAL A 204 -1.69 -3.66 -2.11
C VAL A 204 -1.33 -3.18 -3.50
N GLY A 205 -1.52 -1.87 -3.72
CA GLY A 205 -0.99 -1.16 -4.86
C GLY A 205 0.14 -0.23 -4.45
N LYS A 206 0.99 0.12 -5.40
CA LYS A 206 2.00 1.18 -5.22
C LYS A 206 1.72 2.37 -6.11
N VAL A 207 2.31 3.49 -5.75
CA VAL A 207 2.34 4.66 -6.64
C VAL A 207 3.41 4.44 -7.71
N ARG A 208 2.99 4.01 -8.90
CA ARG A 208 3.85 3.97 -10.08
C ARG A 208 4.19 5.39 -10.51
N ASN A 209 5.46 5.64 -10.83
CA ASN A 209 6.04 6.86 -11.43
C ASN A 209 5.18 8.16 -11.45
N LEU A 210 5.77 9.28 -11.01
CA LEU A 210 5.19 10.65 -10.97
C LEU A 210 4.46 11.19 -12.23
N LYS A 211 4.52 10.48 -13.37
CA LYS A 211 3.93 10.82 -14.68
C LYS A 211 2.39 10.75 -14.73
N GLY A 212 1.71 10.93 -13.60
CA GLY A 212 0.26 11.11 -13.57
C GLY A 212 -0.56 9.83 -13.40
N HIS A 213 0.06 8.70 -13.04
CA HIS A 213 -0.71 7.56 -12.57
C HIS A 213 -1.26 7.84 -11.18
N HIS A 214 -2.57 7.64 -11.03
CA HIS A 214 -3.25 7.74 -9.76
C HIS A 214 -3.39 6.31 -9.20
N PRO A 215 -2.77 5.99 -8.06
CA PRO A 215 -2.78 4.64 -7.51
C PRO A 215 -4.18 4.22 -7.05
N VAL A 216 -5.03 5.18 -6.68
CA VAL A 216 -6.37 4.91 -6.13
C VAL A 216 -7.33 4.34 -7.18
N PRO A 217 -7.48 4.93 -8.39
CA PRO A 217 -8.20 4.30 -9.48
C PRO A 217 -7.75 2.89 -9.81
N GLN A 218 -6.44 2.63 -9.81
CA GLN A 218 -5.88 1.30 -10.07
C GLN A 218 -6.26 0.31 -8.96
N LEU A 219 -6.08 0.69 -7.69
CA LEU A 219 -6.47 -0.14 -6.54
C LEU A 219 -7.97 -0.48 -6.55
N ILE A 220 -8.83 0.48 -6.92
CA ILE A 220 -10.28 0.25 -7.04
C ILE A 220 -10.58 -0.71 -8.20
N ALA A 221 -9.88 -0.58 -9.34
CA ALA A 221 -10.01 -1.53 -10.44
C ALA A 221 -9.58 -2.95 -10.03
N ASP A 222 -8.48 -3.06 -9.28
CA ASP A 222 -8.00 -4.34 -8.74
C ASP A 222 -9.02 -4.95 -7.77
N ALA A 223 -9.68 -4.14 -6.94
CA ALA A 223 -10.75 -4.60 -6.05
C ALA A 223 -12.00 -5.07 -6.80
N ILE A 224 -12.38 -4.39 -7.88
CA ILE A 224 -13.47 -4.83 -8.75
C ILE A 224 -13.12 -6.18 -9.40
N ALA A 225 -11.90 -6.32 -9.93
CA ALA A 225 -11.43 -7.57 -10.52
C ALA A 225 -11.39 -8.71 -9.49
N ALA A 226 -10.89 -8.45 -8.28
CA ALA A 226 -10.88 -9.40 -7.18
C ALA A 226 -12.28 -9.86 -6.79
N TYR A 227 -13.26 -8.94 -6.72
CA TYR A 227 -14.66 -9.29 -6.48
C TYR A 227 -15.23 -10.18 -7.58
N GLN A 228 -14.98 -9.84 -8.86
CA GLN A 228 -15.43 -10.61 -10.01
C GLN A 228 -14.84 -12.02 -10.01
N GLU A 229 -13.53 -12.16 -9.82
CA GLU A 229 -12.85 -13.46 -9.72
C GLU A 229 -13.35 -14.29 -8.55
N ASN A 230 -13.60 -13.68 -7.38
CA ASN A 230 -14.15 -14.37 -6.22
C ASN A 230 -15.57 -14.91 -6.48
N VAL A 231 -16.42 -14.13 -7.16
CA VAL A 231 -17.76 -14.60 -7.58
C VAL A 231 -17.63 -15.79 -8.53
N ASP A 232 -16.81 -15.66 -9.57
CA ASP A 232 -16.59 -16.71 -10.57
C ASP A 232 -15.94 -17.97 -9.94
N LEU A 233 -15.08 -17.80 -8.94
CA LEU A 233 -14.47 -18.88 -8.16
C LEU A 233 -15.51 -19.65 -7.36
N CYS A 234 -16.43 -18.97 -6.65
CA CYS A 234 -17.51 -19.64 -5.93
C CYS A 234 -18.39 -20.46 -6.86
N GLU A 235 -18.71 -19.94 -8.04
CA GLU A 235 -19.47 -20.68 -9.07
C GLU A 235 -18.69 -21.91 -9.57
N ARG A 236 -17.40 -21.75 -9.89
CA ARG A 236 -16.53 -22.85 -10.38
C ARG A 236 -16.35 -23.96 -9.36
N LEU A 237 -16.20 -23.60 -8.09
CA LEU A 237 -15.97 -24.55 -6.99
C LEU A 237 -17.27 -25.08 -6.36
N VAL A 238 -18.43 -24.68 -6.88
CA VAL A 238 -19.76 -25.06 -6.34
C VAL A 238 -19.88 -24.72 -4.84
N LEU A 239 -19.29 -23.61 -4.45
CA LEU A 239 -19.38 -23.07 -3.09
C LEU A 239 -20.70 -22.32 -2.92
N PRO A 240 -21.12 -22.02 -1.67
CA PRO A 240 -22.21 -21.10 -1.43
C PRO A 240 -22.03 -19.79 -2.22
N ALA A 241 -23.14 -19.23 -2.70
CA ALA A 241 -23.12 -18.01 -3.51
C ALA A 241 -22.32 -16.90 -2.81
N TYR A 242 -21.42 -16.25 -3.56
CA TYR A 242 -20.62 -15.16 -3.01
C TYR A 242 -21.54 -14.03 -2.55
N PRO A 243 -21.31 -13.43 -1.36
CA PRO A 243 -22.15 -12.36 -0.84
C PRO A 243 -22.29 -11.22 -1.87
N GLY A 244 -23.52 -10.73 -2.06
CA GLY A 244 -23.80 -9.63 -2.98
C GLY A 244 -23.15 -8.29 -2.58
N GLU A 245 -22.67 -8.19 -1.35
CA GLU A 245 -21.91 -7.06 -0.82
C GLU A 245 -20.69 -7.56 -0.05
N LYS A 246 -19.55 -6.92 -0.25
CA LYS A 246 -18.29 -7.26 0.40
C LYS A 246 -17.41 -6.03 0.56
N VAL A 247 -16.70 -5.92 1.67
CA VAL A 247 -15.60 -4.95 1.79
C VAL A 247 -14.30 -5.64 1.40
N ILE A 248 -13.56 -5.06 0.47
CA ILE A 248 -12.19 -5.47 0.11
C ILE A 248 -11.23 -4.39 0.63
N PRO A 249 -10.44 -4.70 1.68
CA PRO A 249 -9.36 -3.83 2.14
C PRO A 249 -8.29 -3.64 1.08
N GLY A 250 -7.84 -2.39 0.94
CA GLY A 250 -6.76 -2.01 0.05
C GLY A 250 -5.68 -1.20 0.78
N ILE A 251 -4.44 -1.31 0.34
CA ILE A 251 -3.31 -0.49 0.81
C ILE A 251 -2.66 0.16 -0.41
N VAL A 252 -2.44 1.47 -0.38
CA VAL A 252 -1.56 2.15 -1.33
C VAL A 252 -0.26 2.50 -0.64
N MET A 253 0.86 2.03 -1.18
CA MET A 253 2.20 2.37 -0.71
C MET A 253 2.78 3.53 -1.51
N LEU A 254 3.02 4.65 -0.81
CA LEU A 254 3.80 5.78 -1.32
C LEU A 254 5.19 5.72 -0.67
N GLY A 255 6.13 5.07 -1.34
CA GLY A 255 7.43 4.76 -0.75
C GLY A 255 7.25 3.87 0.47
N THR A 256 7.57 4.39 1.66
CA THR A 256 7.39 3.69 2.94
C THR A 256 6.07 3.98 3.65
N ARG A 257 5.23 4.83 3.07
CA ARG A 257 4.02 5.35 3.71
C ARG A 257 2.78 4.60 3.21
N PRO A 258 2.10 3.83 4.07
CA PRO A 258 0.83 3.22 3.71
C PRO A 258 -0.32 4.25 3.80
N ALA A 259 -1.25 4.15 2.86
CA ALA A 259 -2.60 4.67 2.96
C ALA A 259 -3.58 3.50 2.86
N PHE A 260 -4.56 3.44 3.76
CA PHE A 260 -5.50 2.33 3.88
C PHE A 260 -6.83 2.70 3.23
N TYR A 261 -7.48 1.71 2.60
CA TYR A 261 -8.74 1.88 1.90
C TYR A 261 -9.72 0.76 2.29
N LEU A 262 -10.99 1.11 2.50
CA LEU A 262 -12.09 0.15 2.57
C LEU A 262 -12.97 0.35 1.33
N ILE A 263 -12.94 -0.64 0.43
CA ILE A 263 -13.64 -0.59 -0.85
C ILE A 263 -14.91 -1.42 -0.72
N HIS A 264 -16.05 -0.74 -0.63
CA HIS A 264 -17.36 -1.38 -0.54
C HIS A 264 -17.78 -1.88 -1.93
N MET A 265 -17.56 -3.17 -2.16
CA MET A 265 -17.94 -3.85 -3.38
C MET A 265 -19.37 -4.36 -3.30
N THR A 266 -20.13 -4.13 -4.36
CA THR A 266 -21.47 -4.68 -4.53
C THR A 266 -21.58 -5.37 -5.88
N LYS A 267 -22.48 -6.36 -5.98
CA LYS A 267 -22.80 -7.00 -7.25
C LYS A 267 -23.24 -5.96 -8.29
N ALA A 268 -24.05 -4.98 -7.89
CA ALA A 268 -24.52 -3.93 -8.78
C ALA A 268 -23.37 -3.10 -9.37
N LEU A 269 -22.36 -2.73 -8.57
CA LEU A 269 -21.18 -2.02 -9.07
C LEU A 269 -20.40 -2.89 -10.06
N SER A 270 -20.17 -4.15 -9.70
CA SER A 270 -19.50 -5.10 -10.58
C SER A 270 -20.24 -5.24 -11.91
N ASP A 271 -21.56 -5.43 -11.89
CA ASP A 271 -22.38 -5.57 -13.11
C ASP A 271 -22.32 -4.31 -13.99
N CYS A 272 -22.40 -3.10 -13.40
CA CYS A 272 -22.24 -1.84 -14.13
C CYS A 272 -20.87 -1.75 -14.82
N VAL A 273 -19.79 -2.13 -14.13
CA VAL A 273 -18.44 -2.14 -14.71
C VAL A 273 -18.35 -3.17 -15.83
N LYS A 274 -18.83 -4.40 -15.60
CA LYS A 274 -18.90 -5.49 -16.60
C LYS A 274 -19.61 -5.01 -17.87
N GLN A 275 -20.71 -4.30 -17.74
CA GLN A 275 -21.51 -3.85 -18.88
C GLN A 275 -21.02 -2.53 -19.49
N GLY A 276 -20.16 -1.78 -18.77
CA GLY A 276 -19.71 -0.44 -19.18
C GLY A 276 -20.80 0.62 -19.01
N GLU A 277 -21.69 0.42 -18.04
CA GLU A 277 -22.81 1.30 -17.73
C GLU A 277 -22.50 2.20 -16.54
N LYS A 278 -23.04 3.41 -16.59
CA LYS A 278 -22.93 4.36 -15.48
C LYS A 278 -23.94 3.98 -14.39
N PRO A 279 -23.51 3.70 -13.15
CA PRO A 279 -24.43 3.40 -12.06
C PRO A 279 -25.23 4.64 -11.65
N GLU A 280 -26.45 4.42 -11.20
CA GLU A 280 -27.33 5.46 -10.63
C GLU A 280 -27.05 5.72 -9.15
N PHE A 281 -26.39 4.78 -8.47
CA PHE A 281 -25.97 4.88 -7.10
C PHE A 281 -24.53 5.41 -6.97
N VAL A 282 -24.18 5.86 -5.77
CA VAL A 282 -22.84 6.32 -5.41
C VAL A 282 -22.13 5.19 -4.67
N THR A 283 -20.90 4.88 -5.06
CA THR A 283 -20.03 3.98 -4.27
C THR A 283 -19.07 4.81 -3.44
N MET A 284 -19.04 4.57 -2.13
CA MET A 284 -18.15 5.27 -1.21
C MET A 284 -16.95 4.37 -0.88
N VAL A 285 -15.74 4.90 -1.07
CA VAL A 285 -14.49 4.27 -0.66
C VAL A 285 -13.94 5.08 0.51
N GLN A 286 -13.71 4.44 1.64
CA GLN A 286 -13.12 5.12 2.80
C GLN A 286 -11.60 5.10 2.66
N GLU A 287 -10.93 6.21 2.97
CA GLU A 287 -9.47 6.37 2.99
C GLU A 287 -9.02 6.73 4.41
N TYR A 288 -7.99 6.07 4.93
CA TYR A 288 -7.28 6.49 6.12
C TYR A 288 -5.78 6.58 5.86
N VAL A 289 -5.22 7.75 6.16
CA VAL A 289 -3.78 8.01 6.05
C VAL A 289 -3.26 8.30 7.46
N PRO A 290 -2.37 7.46 8.00
CA PRO A 290 -1.80 7.69 9.33
C PRO A 290 -1.16 9.08 9.43
N PRO A 291 -1.47 9.84 10.48
CA PRO A 291 -0.86 11.15 10.69
C PRO A 291 0.62 11.00 11.05
N ASN A 292 1.41 12.05 10.81
CA ASN A 292 2.79 12.20 11.31
C ASN A 292 3.80 11.14 10.85
N LEU A 293 3.52 10.37 9.80
CA LEU A 293 4.58 9.57 9.19
C LEU A 293 5.68 10.52 8.68
N PRO A 294 6.95 10.29 9.04
CA PRO A 294 8.06 11.15 8.60
C PRO A 294 8.06 11.18 7.07
N VAL A 295 8.13 12.37 6.50
CA VAL A 295 8.27 12.53 5.06
C VAL A 295 9.75 12.35 4.78
N THR A 296 10.18 11.19 4.27
CA THR A 296 11.53 11.11 3.72
C THR A 296 11.62 12.08 2.53
N ILE A 297 12.80 12.63 2.23
CA ILE A 297 12.94 13.57 1.10
C ILE A 297 12.48 12.91 -0.21
N SER A 298 12.68 11.59 -0.36
CA SER A 298 12.10 10.77 -1.43
C SER A 298 10.57 10.82 -1.43
N ASP A 299 9.91 10.64 -0.29
CA ASP A 299 8.44 10.72 -0.20
C ASP A 299 7.93 12.16 -0.47
N ALA A 300 8.67 13.18 -0.03
CA ALA A 300 8.36 14.59 -0.28
C ALA A 300 8.42 14.91 -1.79
N MET A 301 9.36 14.30 -2.50
CA MET A 301 9.46 14.44 -3.95
C MET A 301 8.30 13.75 -4.66
N LEU A 302 7.74 12.68 -4.08
CA LEU A 302 6.62 11.92 -4.66
C LEU A 302 5.24 12.54 -4.37
N ASP A 303 5.08 13.31 -3.30
CA ASP A 303 3.81 13.95 -2.95
C ASP A 303 3.60 15.27 -3.72
N LYS A 304 2.69 15.27 -4.71
CA LYS A 304 2.30 16.50 -5.43
C LYS A 304 1.72 17.58 -4.51
N ARG A 305 1.10 17.20 -3.39
CA ARG A 305 0.56 18.15 -2.40
C ARG A 305 1.67 18.84 -1.64
N PHE A 306 2.79 18.15 -1.39
CA PHE A 306 4.00 18.76 -0.84
C PHE A 306 4.50 19.88 -1.77
N TRP A 307 4.55 19.63 -3.08
CA TRP A 307 4.91 20.66 -4.06
C TRP A 307 3.88 21.79 -4.16
N ALA A 308 2.59 21.50 -4.05
CA ALA A 308 1.53 22.51 -4.10
C ALA A 308 1.46 23.38 -2.84
N ALA A 309 1.89 22.86 -1.69
CA ALA A 309 1.93 23.57 -0.42
C ALA A 309 3.20 24.41 -0.21
N LEU A 310 4.24 24.20 -1.02
CA LEU A 310 5.46 25.00 -0.94
C LEU A 310 5.24 26.40 -1.55
N PRO A 311 5.64 27.49 -0.86
CA PRO A 311 5.63 28.82 -1.44
C PRO A 311 6.44 28.84 -2.75
N ILE A 312 5.92 29.51 -3.78
CA ILE A 312 6.57 29.62 -5.11
C ILE A 312 8.03 30.10 -4.98
N SER A 313 8.32 30.94 -3.98
CA SER A 313 9.67 31.40 -3.65
C SER A 313 10.63 30.27 -3.26
N LYS A 314 10.18 29.28 -2.47
CA LYS A 314 10.98 28.10 -2.10
C LYS A 314 11.20 27.16 -3.28
N ILE A 315 10.19 26.98 -4.14
CA ILE A 315 10.32 26.17 -5.37
C ILE A 315 11.34 26.78 -6.32
N THR A 316 11.32 28.10 -6.48
CA THR A 316 12.24 28.85 -7.35
C THR A 316 13.66 28.80 -6.79
N GLN A 317 13.84 28.94 -5.47
CA GLN A 317 15.14 28.79 -4.83
C GLN A 317 15.71 27.38 -4.96
N LEU A 318 14.88 26.33 -4.84
CA LEU A 318 15.33 24.95 -5.00
C LEU A 318 15.77 24.67 -6.44
N ARG A 319 14.99 25.12 -7.43
CA ARG A 319 15.36 25.03 -8.85
C ARG A 319 16.65 25.79 -9.16
N LEU A 320 16.83 26.99 -8.58
CA LEU A 320 18.05 27.78 -8.77
C LEU A 320 19.27 27.09 -8.13
N LYS A 321 19.12 26.50 -6.93
CA LYS A 321 20.18 25.73 -6.27
C LYS A 321 20.59 24.50 -7.08
N ILE A 322 19.63 23.77 -7.65
CA ILE A 322 19.90 22.62 -8.53
C ILE A 322 20.63 23.07 -9.79
N VAL A 323 20.13 24.10 -10.51
CA VAL A 323 20.78 24.61 -11.73
C VAL A 323 22.18 25.16 -11.45
N MET A 324 22.38 25.82 -10.30
CA MET A 324 23.70 26.31 -9.87
C MET A 324 24.65 25.14 -9.56
N ALA A 325 24.18 24.10 -8.87
CA ALA A 325 24.98 22.91 -8.58
C ALA A 325 25.40 22.18 -9.88
N THR A 326 24.47 22.01 -10.84
CA THR A 326 24.76 21.40 -12.14
C THR A 326 25.73 22.25 -12.98
N ARG A 327 25.58 23.58 -12.97
CA ARG A 327 26.51 24.50 -13.66
C ARG A 327 27.90 24.55 -13.00
N LEU A 328 27.96 24.42 -11.68
CA LEU A 328 29.23 24.40 -10.94
C LEU A 328 29.98 23.08 -11.20
N ALA A 329 29.29 21.94 -11.19
CA ALA A 329 29.86 20.64 -11.56
C ALA A 329 30.39 20.64 -13.01
N SER A 330 29.66 21.28 -13.93
CA SER A 330 30.07 21.40 -15.34
C SER A 330 31.27 22.34 -15.56
N ARG A 331 31.45 23.39 -14.75
CA ARG A 331 32.61 24.30 -14.83
C ARG A 331 33.88 23.73 -14.22
N THR A 332 33.78 22.89 -13.19
CA THR A 332 34.95 22.24 -12.56
C THR A 332 35.58 21.16 -13.46
N MET A 333 34.88 20.72 -14.52
CA MET A 333 35.39 19.72 -15.49
C MET A 333 36.35 20.25 -16.58
N VAL A 334 36.71 21.55 -16.62
CA VAL A 334 37.60 22.09 -17.68
C VAL A 334 38.85 22.75 -17.10
N ARG A 335 39.80 21.92 -16.63
CA ARG A 335 41.25 22.20 -16.72
C ARG A 335 42.05 20.94 -16.34
N VAL A 336 42.23 20.04 -17.31
CA VAL A 336 43.33 19.06 -17.28
C VAL A 336 44.37 19.58 -18.26
N VAL A 337 45.40 20.26 -17.76
CA VAL A 337 46.56 20.66 -18.56
C VAL A 337 47.44 19.43 -18.70
N ALA A 338 47.57 18.92 -19.92
CA ALA A 338 48.47 17.83 -20.25
C ALA A 338 49.93 18.30 -20.12
N GLY A 339 50.70 17.63 -19.26
CA GLY A 339 52.15 17.75 -19.16
C GLY A 339 52.77 16.36 -18.96
N PRO A 340 53.90 16.03 -19.61
CA PRO A 340 54.38 14.66 -19.67
C PRO A 340 55.39 14.36 -18.57
N PHE A 341 54.98 14.23 -17.31
CA PHE A 341 55.83 13.60 -16.28
C PHE A 341 54.98 12.92 -15.21
N LYS A 342 55.42 11.72 -14.79
CA LYS A 342 54.84 10.93 -13.70
C LYS A 342 54.72 11.80 -12.44
N LEU A 343 53.50 12.08 -12.02
CA LEU A 343 53.19 12.79 -10.79
C LEU A 343 52.23 11.95 -9.96
N HIS A 344 52.61 11.67 -8.71
CA HIS A 344 51.65 11.38 -7.65
C HIS A 344 50.79 12.65 -7.49
N ALA A 345 49.59 12.64 -8.05
CA ALA A 345 48.64 13.72 -7.88
C ALA A 345 47.93 13.54 -6.53
N SER A 346 48.26 14.37 -5.53
CA SER A 346 47.38 14.57 -4.38
C SER A 346 46.47 15.75 -4.67
N LEU A 347 45.16 15.53 -4.66
CA LEU A 347 44.18 16.61 -4.74
C LEU A 347 43.93 17.12 -3.32
N SER A 348 44.37 18.35 -3.02
CA SER A 348 43.98 19.04 -1.79
C SER A 348 42.97 20.13 -2.13
N VAL A 349 41.77 20.04 -1.55
CA VAL A 349 40.77 21.12 -1.65
C VAL A 349 40.72 21.81 -0.29
N THR A 350 41.03 23.10 -0.27
CA THR A 350 40.97 23.93 0.94
C THR A 350 39.76 24.84 0.87
N LEU A 351 38.83 24.69 1.81
CA LEU A 351 37.66 25.54 1.96
C LEU A 351 37.53 25.94 3.43
N CYS A 352 37.55 27.25 3.69
CA CYS A 352 37.41 27.85 5.03
C CYS A 352 38.30 27.21 6.12
N GLY A 353 39.61 27.14 5.88
CA GLY A 353 40.59 26.77 6.92
C GLY A 353 40.75 25.27 7.21
N PHE A 354 40.03 24.38 6.54
CA PHE A 354 40.25 22.94 6.62
C PHE A 354 40.79 22.39 5.31
N SER A 355 41.81 21.54 5.41
CA SER A 355 42.44 20.86 4.28
C SER A 355 42.14 19.37 4.35
N VAL A 356 41.57 18.81 3.28
CA VAL A 356 41.36 17.37 3.12
C VAL A 356 42.20 16.90 1.94
N ALA A 357 43.10 15.96 2.20
CA ALA A 357 43.91 15.31 1.19
C ALA A 357 43.28 13.96 0.82
N ILE A 358 42.92 13.80 -0.45
CA ILE A 358 42.45 12.51 -0.98
C ILE A 358 43.60 11.91 -1.78
N CYS A 359 44.05 10.72 -1.37
CA CYS A 359 45.12 9.98 -2.03
C CYS A 359 44.53 8.68 -2.61
N PRO A 360 44.22 8.63 -3.92
CA PRO A 360 43.72 7.41 -4.52
C PRO A 360 44.89 6.44 -4.75
N ARG A 361 44.76 5.21 -4.25
CA ARG A 361 45.66 4.11 -4.62
C ARG A 361 45.11 3.47 -5.89
N LEU A 362 45.65 3.88 -7.05
CA LEU A 362 45.31 3.29 -8.35
C LEU A 362 46.18 2.05 -8.59
N ASP A 363 45.62 0.87 -8.35
CA ASP A 363 46.16 -0.38 -8.89
C ASP A 363 45.29 -0.79 -10.09
N HIS A 364 45.94 -0.87 -11.26
CA HIS A 364 45.44 -1.24 -12.59
C HIS A 364 44.67 -0.21 -13.42
N ALA A 365 45.16 -0.03 -14.65
CA ALA A 365 44.67 0.89 -15.66
C ALA A 365 43.60 0.24 -16.54
N THR A 366 42.33 0.58 -16.32
CA THR A 366 41.28 0.56 -17.34
C THR A 366 40.20 1.62 -17.03
N ASN A 367 39.86 2.42 -18.05
CA ASN A 367 38.80 3.44 -18.12
C ASN A 367 38.70 4.48 -17.00
N SER A 368 39.49 5.55 -17.14
CA SER A 368 39.55 6.72 -16.25
C SER A 368 38.27 7.56 -16.16
N THR A 369 37.28 7.34 -17.03
CA THR A 369 36.00 8.06 -16.99
C THR A 369 35.07 7.51 -15.91
N VAL A 370 35.04 6.21 -15.65
CA VAL A 370 34.11 5.59 -14.67
C VAL A 370 34.51 5.93 -13.23
N ALA A 371 35.81 5.88 -12.92
CA ALA A 371 36.32 6.26 -11.59
C ALA A 371 36.14 7.76 -11.27
N ALA A 372 36.10 8.62 -12.29
CA ALA A 372 35.81 10.04 -12.11
C ALA A 372 34.33 10.29 -11.75
N TRP A 373 33.40 9.50 -12.31
CA TRP A 373 31.98 9.58 -11.99
C TRP A 373 31.69 9.15 -10.55
N ASP A 374 32.30 8.06 -10.07
CA ASP A 374 32.14 7.61 -8.67
C ASP A 374 32.65 8.64 -7.65
N ILE A 375 33.75 9.35 -7.97
CA ILE A 375 34.28 10.42 -7.12
C ILE A 375 33.37 11.65 -7.14
N ILE A 376 32.77 11.98 -8.27
CA ILE A 376 31.82 13.09 -8.40
C ILE A 376 30.55 12.82 -7.59
N GLU A 377 29.99 11.60 -7.66
CA GLU A 377 28.82 11.22 -6.86
C GLU A 377 29.11 11.24 -5.36
N GLN A 378 30.30 10.81 -4.92
CA GLN A 378 30.69 10.86 -3.51
C GLN A 378 30.88 12.30 -2.99
N VAL A 379 31.41 13.21 -3.82
CA VAL A 379 31.57 14.62 -3.48
C VAL A 379 30.21 15.34 -3.46
N GLU A 380 29.30 15.03 -4.39
CA GLU A 380 27.94 15.56 -4.43
C GLU A 380 27.14 15.11 -3.20
N HIS A 381 27.29 13.85 -2.78
CA HIS A 381 26.69 13.32 -1.56
C HIS A 381 27.27 13.96 -0.29
N PHE A 382 28.57 14.25 -0.24
CA PHE A 382 29.20 14.92 0.91
C PHE A 382 28.79 16.38 1.04
N LEU A 383 28.66 17.10 -0.09
CA LEU A 383 28.23 18.50 -0.12
C LEU A 383 26.75 18.64 0.26
N ASN A 384 25.89 17.74 -0.21
CA ASN A 384 24.47 17.74 0.15
C ASN A 384 24.24 17.42 1.65
N LEU A 385 25.06 16.55 2.24
CA LEU A 385 24.98 16.25 3.67
C LEU A 385 25.42 17.44 4.56
N LYS A 386 26.46 18.19 4.15
CA LYS A 386 26.98 19.33 4.94
C LYS A 386 26.17 20.62 4.77
N LEU A 387 25.62 20.88 3.58
CA LEU A 387 24.77 22.05 3.34
C LEU A 387 23.40 21.93 4.01
N GLY A 388 22.90 20.71 4.21
CA GLY A 388 21.74 20.43 5.06
C GLY A 388 22.00 20.80 6.53
N LEU A 389 23.16 20.38 7.08
CA LEU A 389 23.50 20.66 8.49
C LEU A 389 23.76 22.15 8.80
N LEU A 390 24.23 22.93 7.84
CA LEU A 390 24.49 24.37 8.04
C LEU A 390 23.22 25.23 7.95
N CYS A 391 22.15 24.74 7.32
CA CYS A 391 20.88 25.47 7.27
C CYS A 391 20.03 25.31 8.55
N ASP A 392 20.26 24.25 9.32
CA ASP A 392 19.49 23.97 10.55
C ASP A 392 20.12 24.53 11.84
N LEU A 393 21.34 25.06 11.80
CA LEU A 393 22.02 25.60 12.99
C LEU A 393 21.87 27.12 13.20
N GLY A 394 21.12 27.83 12.36
CA GLY A 394 20.83 29.26 12.59
C GLY A 394 22.08 30.15 12.75
N VAL A 395 23.24 29.73 12.24
CA VAL A 395 24.47 30.51 12.30
C VAL A 395 24.37 31.59 11.23
N ARG A 396 24.22 32.86 11.65
CA ARG A 396 24.51 34.00 10.77
C ARG A 396 26.01 33.98 10.47
N VAL A 397 26.36 34.02 9.18
CA VAL A 397 27.68 34.46 8.72
C VAL A 397 27.74 35.98 8.84
#